data_AF-A0A9D7KRR0-F1
#
_entry.id   AF-A0A9D7KRR0-F1
#
_cell.length_a   1.000
_cell.length_b   1.000
_cell.length_c   1.000
_cell.angle_alpha   90.00
_cell.angle_beta   90.00
_cell.angle_gamma   90.00
#
_symmetry.space_group_name_H-M   'P 1'
#
loop_
_entity.id
_entity.type
_entity.pdbx_description
1 polymer ?
#
loop_
_entity_poly.entity_id
_entity_poly.type
_entity_poly.pdbx_seq_one_letter_code
_entity_poly.pdbx_strand_id
1 'polypeptide(L)'
;MKKLLFISFLSLVSVIDTFGQLSSVTQELTFPLTVLKNNVNGSFYLVNHFDSPKTVKVVSLLPVFTPVDTLVTIPANDSAQITVVYRPTQNVTDKSFLAFYTTDSSASYAVVLNGSGSTGDSYQTTTFDKFDAELKTALNGLVINHISLGYNSARDRMFETIDDLGSDTIECVYTGIKIKAANRTTAQNLGFDTEHTWPQGTFGQDEPMRSDLYHLYPTNSAANNKRNNYNFGVVTSGVTWTVGGSKLGNGTGGIVFEPRDSHKGNVARSMLYFILRYFPGISF
;
A
#
# COMPACT_ATOMS: atom_id res chain seq x y z
N MET A 1 8.02 -27.98 0.13
CA MET A 1 9.31 -28.41 0.74
C MET A 1 10.44 -27.51 0.25
N LYS A 2 10.78 -26.45 1.02
CA LYS A 2 12.04 -25.65 0.98
C LYS A 2 11.87 -24.34 1.78
N LYS A 3 11.35 -24.42 3.02
CA LYS A 3 11.25 -23.27 3.95
C LYS A 3 11.50 -23.67 5.42
N LEU A 4 12.18 -24.78 5.69
CA LEU A 4 12.28 -25.33 7.05
C LEU A 4 13.70 -25.51 7.61
N LEU A 5 14.73 -24.88 7.03
CA LEU A 5 16.10 -24.95 7.58
C LEU A 5 16.73 -23.56 7.62
N PHE A 6 16.30 -22.70 8.54
CA PHE A 6 17.13 -21.59 9.05
C PHE A 6 16.59 -20.93 10.34
N ILE A 7 15.76 -21.63 11.14
CA ILE A 7 15.16 -21.09 12.37
C ILE A 7 15.57 -21.88 13.63
N SER A 8 16.41 -22.91 13.51
CA SER A 8 16.78 -23.75 14.66
C SER A 8 18.10 -23.39 15.36
N PHE A 9 18.64 -22.17 15.20
CA PHE A 9 19.88 -21.78 15.89
C PHE A 9 19.76 -20.56 16.83
N LEU A 10 18.58 -19.96 17.00
CA LEU A 10 18.40 -18.77 17.84
C LEU A 10 17.38 -18.94 19.00
N SER A 11 16.91 -20.15 19.28
CA SER A 11 15.96 -20.41 20.38
C SER A 11 16.60 -21.01 21.64
N LEU A 12 17.93 -21.02 21.73
CA LEU A 12 18.70 -21.50 22.90
C LEU A 12 19.88 -20.57 23.16
N VAL A 13 19.59 -19.31 23.46
CA VAL A 13 20.52 -18.49 24.27
C VAL A 13 19.86 -18.37 25.64
N SER A 14 20.02 -19.42 26.45
CA SER A 14 20.00 -19.24 27.89
C SER A 14 21.02 -18.15 28.22
N VAL A 15 20.61 -17.14 28.99
CA VAL A 15 21.49 -16.09 29.50
C VAL A 15 22.61 -16.76 30.30
N ILE A 16 23.70 -17.05 29.61
CA ILE A 16 25.02 -17.21 30.21
C ILE A 16 25.64 -15.84 30.02
N ASP A 17 26.01 -15.17 31.09
CA ASP A 17 26.83 -13.95 31.07
C ASP A 17 28.24 -14.31 30.57
N THR A 18 28.35 -14.80 29.35
CA THR A 18 29.57 -14.62 28.58
C THR A 18 29.61 -13.14 28.29
N PHE A 19 30.58 -12.42 28.86
CA PHE A 19 30.85 -11.02 28.50
C PHE A 19 31.11 -10.96 26.99
N GLY A 20 30.04 -10.75 26.21
CA GLY A 20 30.14 -10.55 24.78
C GLY A 20 31.03 -9.34 24.57
N GLN A 21 32.05 -9.46 23.73
CA GLN A 21 33.02 -8.38 23.52
C GLN A 21 32.37 -7.13 22.85
N LEU A 22 31.13 -7.28 22.38
CA LEU A 22 30.18 -6.19 22.15
C LEU A 22 28.93 -6.38 23.02
N SER A 23 28.41 -5.29 23.60
CA SER A 23 27.16 -5.34 24.38
C SER A 23 26.38 -4.02 24.33
N SER A 24 25.13 -4.06 24.79
CA SER A 24 24.30 -2.88 25.02
C SER A 24 23.41 -3.14 26.24
N VAL A 25 23.09 -2.08 27.00
CA VAL A 25 22.05 -2.14 28.04
C VAL A 25 20.66 -2.26 27.38
N THR A 26 20.50 -1.66 26.21
CA THR A 26 19.29 -1.76 25.38
C THR A 26 19.30 -3.07 24.60
N GLN A 27 18.47 -4.02 25.02
CA GLN A 27 18.21 -5.27 24.30
C GLN A 27 17.13 -5.11 23.22
N GLU A 28 16.21 -4.15 23.41
CA GLU A 28 15.17 -3.76 22.46
C GLU A 28 15.09 -2.24 22.32
N LEU A 29 15.12 -1.74 21.09
CA LEU A 29 14.82 -0.35 20.76
C LEU A 29 13.38 -0.26 20.23
N THR A 30 12.50 0.29 21.06
CA THR A 30 11.09 0.48 20.73
C THR A 30 10.81 1.89 20.23
N PHE A 31 10.07 1.99 19.12
CA PHE A 31 9.63 3.24 18.52
C PHE A 31 8.14 3.46 18.81
N PRO A 32 7.70 4.72 19.02
CA PRO A 32 6.30 5.02 19.23
C PRO A 32 5.47 4.74 17.96
N LEU A 33 4.15 4.64 18.15
CA LEU A 33 3.20 4.62 17.04
C LEU A 33 3.43 5.84 16.14
N THR A 34 3.79 5.59 14.89
CA THR A 34 4.21 6.63 13.94
C THR A 34 3.28 6.64 12.74
N VAL A 35 2.69 7.80 12.44
CA VAL A 35 1.82 7.95 11.26
C VAL A 35 2.64 7.75 9.99
N LEU A 36 2.10 7.04 9.00
CA LEU A 36 2.77 6.75 7.74
C LEU A 36 3.34 8.03 7.10
N LYS A 37 4.49 7.90 6.45
CA LYS A 37 5.29 9.00 5.84
C LYS A 37 6.01 9.92 6.84
N ASN A 38 5.79 9.77 8.14
CA ASN A 38 6.62 10.40 9.16
C ASN A 38 7.77 9.49 9.59
N ASN A 39 8.75 10.10 10.26
CA ASN A 39 9.95 9.44 10.72
C ASN A 39 10.12 9.70 12.21
N VAL A 40 10.64 8.72 12.94
CA VAL A 40 11.05 8.91 14.33
C VAL A 40 12.43 8.30 14.54
N ASN A 41 13.26 8.95 15.35
CA ASN A 41 14.59 8.49 15.68
C ASN A 41 14.58 7.77 17.04
N GLY A 42 15.38 6.72 17.14
CA GLY A 42 15.69 6.03 18.37
C GLY A 42 17.19 5.81 18.45
N SER A 43 17.75 5.95 19.65
CA SER A 43 19.19 5.82 19.86
C SER A 43 19.51 5.02 21.11
N PHE A 44 20.62 4.30 21.09
CA PHE A 44 21.17 3.58 22.23
C PHE A 44 22.70 3.55 22.14
N TYR A 45 23.38 3.05 23.17
CA TYR A 45 24.83 2.92 23.17
C TYR A 45 25.25 1.46 22.96
N LEU A 46 26.14 1.23 22.00
CA LEU A 46 26.85 -0.03 21.82
C LEU A 46 28.23 0.09 22.46
N VAL A 47 28.60 -0.88 23.29
CA VAL A 47 29.85 -0.91 24.06
C VAL A 47 30.82 -1.90 23.43
N ASN A 48 32.08 -1.48 23.32
CA ASN A 48 33.21 -2.29 22.90
C ASN A 48 34.06 -2.66 24.12
N HIS A 49 34.09 -3.95 24.48
CA HIS A 49 34.90 -4.45 25.61
C HIS A 49 36.27 -4.99 25.17
N PHE A 50 36.67 -4.76 23.92
CA PHE A 50 38.04 -5.08 23.50
C PHE A 50 39.01 -4.01 23.99
N ASP A 51 40.25 -4.41 24.27
CA ASP A 51 41.37 -3.50 24.58
C ASP A 51 41.92 -2.77 23.35
N SER A 52 41.22 -2.85 22.21
CA SER A 52 41.55 -2.14 20.98
C SER A 52 40.28 -1.56 20.34
N PRO A 53 40.39 -0.45 19.59
CA PRO A 53 39.25 0.07 18.84
C PRO A 53 38.70 -0.96 17.86
N LYS A 54 37.37 -1.04 17.74
CA LYS A 54 36.70 -1.92 16.78
C LYS A 54 35.83 -1.14 15.83
N THR A 55 35.97 -1.42 14.54
CA THR A 55 35.04 -0.96 13.51
C THR A 55 33.95 -1.99 13.34
N VAL A 56 32.71 -1.57 13.59
CA VAL A 56 31.50 -2.39 13.62
C VAL A 56 30.61 -2.00 12.44
N LYS A 57 30.17 -2.99 11.67
CA LYS A 57 29.13 -2.79 10.66
C LYS A 57 27.76 -2.87 11.31
N VAL A 58 26.87 -1.97 10.94
CA VAL A 58 25.49 -1.89 11.43
C VAL A 58 24.55 -2.25 10.30
N VAL A 59 23.79 -3.33 10.47
CA VAL A 59 22.93 -3.88 9.41
C VAL A 59 21.50 -4.03 9.91
N SER A 60 20.57 -3.38 9.23
CA SER A 60 19.14 -3.61 9.42
C SER A 60 18.63 -4.64 8.43
N LEU A 61 17.74 -5.53 8.90
CA LEU A 61 17.10 -6.55 8.06
C LEU A 61 15.80 -6.07 7.42
N LEU A 62 15.18 -5.01 7.97
CA LEU A 62 13.97 -4.41 7.41
C LEU A 62 14.22 -2.93 7.02
N PRO A 63 13.90 -2.51 5.78
CA PRO A 63 14.14 -1.14 5.31
C PRO A 63 13.43 -0.05 6.13
N VAL A 64 12.34 -0.38 6.82
CA VAL A 64 11.61 0.54 7.70
C VAL A 64 12.45 1.00 8.89
N PHE A 65 13.48 0.24 9.27
CA PHE A 65 14.49 0.66 10.25
C PHE A 65 15.80 0.94 9.53
N THR A 66 16.22 2.20 9.48
CA THR A 66 17.45 2.60 8.78
C THR A 66 18.46 3.13 9.80
N PRO A 67 19.60 2.45 10.01
CA PRO A 67 20.68 3.03 10.82
C PRO A 67 21.23 4.27 10.14
N VAL A 68 21.53 5.32 10.91
CA VAL A 68 22.13 6.56 10.39
C VAL A 68 23.54 6.27 9.86
N ASP A 69 24.32 5.52 10.65
CA ASP A 69 25.66 5.07 10.29
C ASP A 69 25.66 3.55 10.06
N THR A 70 26.21 3.12 8.94
CA THR A 70 26.36 1.69 8.60
C THR A 70 27.71 1.12 9.04
N LEU A 71 28.63 1.98 9.46
CA LEU A 71 29.96 1.64 9.93
C LEU A 71 30.34 2.61 11.07
N VAL A 72 30.66 2.07 12.24
CA VAL A 72 31.00 2.87 13.43
C VAL A 72 32.28 2.33 14.04
N THR A 73 33.24 3.19 14.33
CA THR A 73 34.44 2.81 15.09
C THR A 73 34.24 3.18 16.56
N ILE A 74 34.34 2.18 17.42
CA ILE A 74 34.17 2.33 18.86
C ILE A 74 35.54 2.17 19.51
N PRO A 75 36.02 3.14 20.31
CA PRO A 75 37.29 3.01 21.03
C PRO A 75 37.31 1.79 21.97
N ALA A 76 38.52 1.40 22.39
CA ALA A 76 38.70 0.32 23.35
C ALA A 76 38.01 0.64 24.68
N ASN A 77 37.27 -0.31 25.25
CA ASN A 77 36.59 -0.18 26.54
C ASN A 77 35.68 1.07 26.63
N ASP A 78 35.10 1.48 25.50
CA ASP A 78 34.23 2.66 25.37
C ASP A 78 32.93 2.30 24.61
N SER A 79 32.07 3.30 24.40
CA SER A 79 30.79 3.14 23.72
C SER A 79 30.60 4.15 22.60
N ALA A 80 29.76 3.79 21.64
CA ALA A 80 29.30 4.70 20.60
C ALA A 80 27.77 4.72 20.56
N GLN A 81 27.20 5.90 20.34
CA GLN A 81 25.77 6.03 20.13
C GLN A 81 25.41 5.51 18.74
N ILE A 82 24.46 4.59 18.69
CA ILE A 82 23.85 4.10 17.46
C ILE A 82 22.49 4.76 17.33
N THR A 83 22.24 5.42 16.20
CA THR A 83 20.94 6.03 15.90
C THR A 83 20.28 5.31 14.74
N VAL A 84 18.99 5.03 14.90
CA VAL A 84 18.15 4.34 13.92
C VAL A 84 16.93 5.20 13.64
N VAL A 85 16.61 5.36 12.36
CA VAL A 85 15.40 6.04 11.89
C VAL A 85 14.35 4.99 11.58
N TYR A 86 13.20 5.06 12.23
CA TYR A 86 12.02 4.26 11.90
C TYR A 86 11.08 5.04 10.97
N ARG A 87 10.69 4.40 9.86
CA ARG A 87 9.85 4.94 8.78
C ARG A 87 8.80 3.89 8.39
N PRO A 88 7.66 3.81 9.10
CA PRO A 88 6.64 2.82 8.78
C PRO A 88 6.05 3.05 7.40
N THR A 89 5.75 1.95 6.71
CA THR A 89 5.08 1.98 5.40
C THR A 89 3.69 1.35 5.42
N GLN A 90 3.31 0.70 6.52
CA GLN A 90 2.06 -0.04 6.68
C GLN A 90 1.47 0.13 8.08
N ASN A 91 0.17 -0.15 8.23
CA ASN A 91 -0.58 -0.04 9.50
C ASN A 91 -0.37 -1.29 10.38
N VAL A 92 0.87 -1.62 10.68
CA VAL A 92 1.26 -2.89 11.32
C VAL A 92 2.34 -2.67 12.36
N THR A 93 2.63 -3.71 13.15
CA THR A 93 3.82 -3.77 13.98
C THR A 93 4.99 -4.33 13.19
N ASP A 94 6.01 -3.50 12.96
CA ASP A 94 7.28 -3.91 12.38
C ASP A 94 8.22 -4.43 13.47
N LYS A 95 8.66 -5.69 13.35
CA LYS A 95 9.66 -6.30 14.23
C LYS A 95 10.84 -6.82 13.44
N SER A 96 12.04 -6.47 13.88
CA SER A 96 13.29 -6.84 13.23
C SER A 96 14.43 -6.96 14.23
N PHE A 97 15.62 -7.25 13.74
CA PHE A 97 16.86 -7.08 14.46
C PHE A 97 17.73 -6.03 13.76
N LEU A 98 18.51 -5.31 14.56
CA LEU A 98 19.68 -4.58 14.13
C LEU A 98 20.90 -5.43 14.46
N ALA A 99 21.59 -5.92 13.44
CA ALA A 99 22.76 -6.76 13.58
C ALA A 99 24.04 -5.94 13.54
N PHE A 100 24.97 -6.30 14.41
CA PHE A 100 26.29 -5.73 14.53
C PHE A 100 27.33 -6.82 14.33
N TYR A 101 28.36 -6.54 13.54
CA TYR A 101 29.53 -7.41 13.45
C TYR A 101 30.78 -6.57 13.26
N THR A 102 31.85 -6.93 13.97
CA THR A 102 33.15 -6.30 13.75
C THR A 102 33.66 -6.65 12.36
N THR A 103 34.36 -5.71 11.72
CA THR A 103 34.88 -5.90 10.36
C THR A 103 35.94 -7.00 10.24
N ASP A 104 36.62 -7.31 11.34
CA ASP A 104 37.54 -8.43 11.51
C ASP A 104 36.85 -9.74 11.92
N SER A 105 35.52 -9.75 12.04
CA SER A 105 34.70 -10.92 12.41
C SER A 105 35.00 -11.50 13.79
N SER A 106 35.60 -10.74 14.71
CA SER A 106 35.88 -11.18 16.08
C SER A 106 34.66 -11.18 17.00
N ALA A 107 33.64 -10.36 16.72
CA ALA A 107 32.44 -10.29 17.54
C ALA A 107 31.20 -9.91 16.74
N SER A 108 30.04 -10.33 17.25
CA SER A 108 28.72 -9.92 16.76
C SER A 108 27.77 -9.65 17.93
N TYR A 109 26.81 -8.78 17.68
CA TYR A 109 25.75 -8.46 18.64
C TYR A 109 24.46 -8.14 17.89
N ALA A 110 23.30 -8.22 18.56
CA ALA A 110 22.03 -7.85 17.97
C ALA A 110 21.13 -7.14 18.97
N VAL A 111 20.38 -6.16 18.49
CA VAL A 111 19.34 -5.45 19.24
C VAL A 111 18.01 -5.67 18.54
N VAL A 112 16.97 -6.00 19.30
CA VAL A 112 15.59 -6.11 18.77
C VAL A 112 15.12 -4.71 18.39
N LEU A 113 14.48 -4.58 17.23
CA LEU A 113 13.81 -3.36 16.80
C LEU A 113 12.31 -3.61 16.78
N ASN A 114 11.55 -2.69 17.35
CA ASN A 114 10.10 -2.79 17.44
C ASN A 114 9.46 -1.43 17.18
N GLY A 115 8.62 -1.31 16.16
CA GLY A 115 7.90 -0.08 15.86
C GLY A 115 6.51 -0.38 15.32
N SER A 116 5.60 0.57 15.44
CA SER A 116 4.24 0.43 14.89
C SER A 116 3.91 1.59 13.96
N GLY A 117 3.40 1.26 12.78
CA GLY A 117 2.90 2.24 11.81
C GLY A 117 1.40 2.49 11.98
N SER A 118 0.95 3.71 11.70
CA SER A 118 -0.48 4.07 11.71
C SER A 118 -0.87 4.80 10.44
N THR A 119 -2.03 4.48 9.84
CA THR A 119 -2.63 5.28 8.76
C THR A 119 -2.99 6.70 9.20
N GLY A 120 -3.19 6.93 10.50
CA GLY A 120 -3.63 8.21 11.05
C GLY A 120 -5.09 8.56 10.75
N ASP A 121 -5.87 7.60 10.25
CA ASP A 121 -7.28 7.76 9.91
C ASP A 121 -8.21 6.96 10.84
N SER A 122 -9.52 7.11 10.62
CA SER A 122 -10.55 6.42 11.41
C SER A 122 -10.60 4.91 11.18
N TYR A 123 -9.92 4.38 10.15
CA TYR A 123 -9.88 2.96 9.83
C TYR A 123 -8.71 2.23 10.52
N GLN A 124 -7.78 2.98 11.12
CA GLN A 124 -6.62 2.43 11.79
C GLN A 124 -7.01 1.35 12.80
N THR A 125 -7.92 1.65 13.73
CA THR A 125 -8.29 0.74 14.83
C THR A 125 -8.85 -0.59 14.33
N THR A 126 -9.59 -0.58 13.23
CA THR A 126 -10.21 -1.81 12.70
C THR A 126 -9.24 -2.63 11.84
N THR A 127 -8.18 -2.02 11.31
CA THR A 127 -7.25 -2.65 10.35
C THR A 127 -5.83 -2.87 10.88
N PHE A 128 -5.50 -2.33 12.06
CA PHE A 128 -4.16 -2.37 12.63
C PHE A 128 -3.68 -3.79 12.86
N ASP A 129 -2.46 -4.09 12.40
CA ASP A 129 -1.75 -5.35 12.56
C ASP A 129 -2.50 -6.59 12.02
N LYS A 130 -3.41 -6.36 11.07
CA LYS A 130 -4.14 -7.42 10.37
C LYS A 130 -3.54 -7.69 9.00
N PHE A 131 -3.57 -8.95 8.62
CA PHE A 131 -3.09 -9.44 7.32
C PHE A 131 -4.13 -10.36 6.67
N ASP A 132 -3.98 -10.58 5.36
CA ASP A 132 -4.72 -11.57 4.58
C ASP A 132 -6.23 -11.60 4.89
N ALA A 133 -6.75 -12.73 5.36
CA ALA A 133 -8.17 -12.94 5.63
C ALA A 133 -8.71 -12.04 6.75
N GLU A 134 -7.92 -11.71 7.76
CA GLU A 134 -8.34 -10.84 8.86
C GLU A 134 -8.46 -9.39 8.40
N LEU A 135 -7.49 -8.92 7.61
CA LEU A 135 -7.53 -7.59 7.01
C LEU A 135 -8.68 -7.50 6.02
N LYS A 136 -8.88 -8.52 5.19
CA LYS A 136 -10.01 -8.60 4.26
C LYS A 136 -11.35 -8.49 4.99
N THR A 137 -11.53 -9.23 6.08
CA THR A 137 -12.75 -9.21 6.89
C THR A 137 -12.97 -7.83 7.52
N ALA A 138 -11.92 -7.21 8.06
CA ALA A 138 -11.99 -5.87 8.60
C ALA A 138 -12.42 -4.84 7.55
N LEU A 139 -11.81 -4.88 6.36
CA LEU A 139 -12.15 -3.98 5.26
C LEU A 139 -13.55 -4.23 4.72
N ASN A 140 -14.00 -5.49 4.61
CA ASN A 140 -15.38 -5.82 4.22
C ASN A 140 -16.39 -5.21 5.21
N GLY A 141 -16.13 -5.30 6.51
CA GLY A 141 -16.98 -4.71 7.54
C GLY A 141 -17.15 -3.18 7.40
N LEU A 142 -16.15 -2.49 6.83
CA LEU A 142 -16.23 -1.05 6.55
C LEU A 142 -17.12 -0.72 5.33
N VAL A 143 -17.27 -1.64 4.38
CA VAL A 143 -17.94 -1.37 3.09
C VAL A 143 -19.29 -2.08 2.92
N ILE A 144 -19.62 -3.04 3.79
CA ILE A 144 -20.81 -3.91 3.62
C ILE A 144 -22.14 -3.15 3.65
N ASN A 145 -22.21 -2.06 4.44
CA ASN A 145 -23.42 -1.27 4.67
C ASN A 145 -23.65 -0.18 3.59
N HIS A 146 -23.37 -0.51 2.33
CA HIS A 146 -23.73 0.33 1.18
C HIS A 146 -25.26 0.47 1.07
N ILE A 147 -25.73 1.67 0.77
CA ILE A 147 -27.13 1.99 0.50
C ILE A 147 -27.31 2.19 -1.01
N SER A 148 -28.11 1.33 -1.64
CA SER A 148 -28.43 1.47 -3.07
C SER A 148 -29.36 2.65 -3.29
N LEU A 149 -29.04 3.50 -4.26
CA LEU A 149 -29.95 4.53 -4.77
C LEU A 149 -30.81 4.03 -5.95
N GLY A 150 -30.54 2.81 -6.44
CA GLY A 150 -31.05 2.28 -7.70
C GLY A 150 -30.33 2.90 -8.91
N TYR A 151 -30.31 2.15 -10.03
CA TYR A 151 -29.47 2.46 -11.19
C TYR A 151 -29.57 3.89 -11.73
N ASN A 152 -30.79 4.41 -11.90
CA ASN A 152 -30.97 5.76 -12.46
C ASN A 152 -30.54 6.84 -11.46
N SER A 153 -31.04 6.78 -10.22
CA SER A 153 -30.73 7.80 -9.20
C SER A 153 -29.25 7.83 -8.84
N ALA A 154 -28.57 6.68 -8.84
CA ALA A 154 -27.12 6.61 -8.66
C ALA A 154 -26.40 7.37 -9.79
N ARG A 155 -26.76 7.14 -11.05
CA ARG A 155 -26.14 7.83 -12.18
C ARG A 155 -26.49 9.32 -12.21
N ASP A 156 -27.71 9.70 -11.86
CA ASP A 156 -28.08 11.10 -11.70
C ASP A 156 -27.18 11.74 -10.65
N ARG A 157 -27.02 11.12 -9.47
CA ARG A 157 -26.12 11.58 -8.40
C ARG A 157 -24.64 11.66 -8.82
N MET A 158 -24.17 10.72 -9.63
CA MET A 158 -22.82 10.71 -10.20
C MET A 158 -22.57 11.96 -11.04
N PHE A 159 -23.41 12.21 -12.05
CA PHE A 159 -23.28 13.34 -12.95
C PHE A 159 -23.60 14.69 -12.30
N GLU A 160 -24.60 14.75 -11.42
CA GLU A 160 -25.14 16.02 -10.91
C GLU A 160 -24.48 16.47 -9.61
N THR A 161 -23.66 15.65 -8.97
CA THR A 161 -23.05 16.07 -7.71
C THR A 161 -21.70 15.46 -7.39
N ILE A 162 -21.51 14.16 -7.56
CA ILE A 162 -20.26 13.51 -7.09
C ILE A 162 -19.09 13.89 -7.99
N ASP A 163 -19.29 13.85 -9.30
CA ASP A 163 -18.25 14.12 -10.30
C ASP A 163 -18.39 15.50 -10.97
N ASP A 164 -19.26 16.37 -10.44
CA ASP A 164 -19.25 17.79 -10.81
C ASP A 164 -18.01 18.48 -10.21
N LEU A 165 -17.12 18.91 -11.10
CA LEU A 165 -15.92 19.69 -10.75
C LEU A 165 -16.23 21.16 -10.46
N GLY A 166 -17.52 21.55 -10.51
CA GLY A 166 -18.04 22.86 -10.23
C GLY A 166 -18.59 23.55 -11.48
N SER A 167 -19.71 24.26 -11.31
CA SER A 167 -20.42 24.94 -12.39
C SER A 167 -20.82 23.98 -13.52
N ASP A 168 -21.36 22.81 -13.16
CA ASP A 168 -21.82 21.77 -14.10
C ASP A 168 -20.69 21.21 -14.99
N THR A 169 -19.46 21.14 -14.48
CA THR A 169 -18.30 20.69 -15.27
C THR A 169 -17.99 19.23 -15.00
N ILE A 170 -18.17 18.37 -16.00
CA ILE A 170 -17.89 16.94 -15.90
C ILE A 170 -16.65 16.60 -16.72
N GLU A 171 -15.73 15.81 -16.15
CA GLU A 171 -14.53 15.32 -16.83
C GLU A 171 -14.63 13.82 -17.12
N CYS A 172 -14.32 13.43 -18.36
CA CYS A 172 -14.20 12.03 -18.72
C CYS A 172 -12.95 11.43 -18.06
N VAL A 173 -13.15 10.38 -17.26
CA VAL A 173 -12.06 9.76 -16.50
C VAL A 173 -10.95 9.15 -17.35
N TYR A 174 -11.23 8.78 -18.60
CA TYR A 174 -10.25 8.18 -19.50
C TYR A 174 -9.58 9.18 -20.45
N THR A 175 -10.27 10.22 -20.89
CA THR A 175 -9.74 11.13 -21.92
C THR A 175 -9.40 12.52 -21.40
N GLY A 176 -9.94 12.92 -20.24
CA GLY A 176 -9.82 14.29 -19.74
C GLY A 176 -10.65 15.32 -20.48
N ILE A 177 -11.46 14.90 -21.46
CA ILE A 177 -12.44 15.77 -22.11
C ILE A 177 -13.39 16.29 -21.04
N LYS A 178 -13.64 17.60 -21.06
CA LYS A 178 -14.58 18.27 -20.16
C LYS A 178 -15.80 18.76 -20.92
N ILE A 179 -16.96 18.62 -20.32
CA ILE A 179 -18.23 19.14 -20.84
C ILE A 179 -18.94 19.96 -19.77
N LYS A 180 -19.86 20.82 -20.22
CA LYS A 180 -20.84 21.50 -19.36
C LYS A 180 -22.17 20.77 -19.44
N ALA A 181 -22.60 20.15 -18.34
CA ALA A 181 -23.84 19.40 -18.28
C ALA A 181 -24.45 19.44 -16.88
N ALA A 182 -25.58 20.11 -16.74
CA ALA A 182 -26.28 20.27 -15.45
C ALA A 182 -27.01 19.01 -14.99
N ASN A 183 -27.15 18.00 -15.86
CA ASN A 183 -27.78 16.72 -15.54
C ASN A 183 -27.28 15.60 -16.46
N ARG A 184 -27.60 14.36 -16.06
CA ARG A 184 -27.23 13.15 -16.83
C ARG A 184 -27.70 13.22 -18.28
N THR A 185 -28.95 13.62 -18.54
CA THR A 185 -29.50 13.68 -19.90
C THR A 185 -28.68 14.62 -20.79
N THR A 186 -28.28 15.78 -20.27
CA THR A 186 -27.43 16.73 -21.00
C THR A 186 -26.06 16.14 -21.27
N ALA A 187 -25.45 15.46 -20.29
CA ALA A 187 -24.17 14.79 -20.48
C ALA A 187 -24.25 13.71 -21.58
N GLN A 188 -25.33 12.91 -21.58
CA GLN A 188 -25.55 11.87 -22.59
C GLN A 188 -25.74 12.44 -24.00
N ASN A 189 -26.48 13.54 -24.13
CA ASN A 189 -26.62 14.24 -25.41
C ASN A 189 -25.29 14.82 -25.93
N LEU A 190 -24.32 15.06 -25.03
CA LEU A 190 -22.96 15.50 -25.36
C LEU A 190 -21.98 14.32 -25.53
N GLY A 191 -22.46 13.08 -25.59
CA GLY A 191 -21.64 11.89 -25.84
C GLY A 191 -20.88 11.38 -24.62
N PHE A 192 -21.43 11.57 -23.42
CA PHE A 192 -20.94 10.95 -22.20
C PHE A 192 -21.85 9.80 -21.76
N ASP A 193 -21.24 8.75 -21.24
CA ASP A 193 -21.90 7.61 -20.61
C ASP A 193 -21.35 7.38 -19.20
N THR A 194 -21.88 6.36 -18.54
CA THR A 194 -21.36 5.86 -17.27
C THR A 194 -20.42 4.69 -17.54
N GLU A 195 -19.21 4.80 -17.02
CA GLU A 195 -18.23 3.74 -16.91
C GLU A 195 -18.58 2.86 -15.72
N HIS A 196 -18.66 1.55 -15.93
CA HIS A 196 -18.69 0.56 -14.87
C HIS A 196 -17.28 -0.03 -14.74
N THR A 197 -16.49 0.49 -13.79
CA THR A 197 -15.08 0.10 -13.63
C THR A 197 -14.95 -1.40 -13.42
N TRP A 198 -15.87 -2.00 -12.66
CA TRP A 198 -16.08 -3.44 -12.74
C TRP A 198 -17.15 -3.73 -13.82
N PRO A 199 -16.82 -4.40 -14.94
CA PRO A 199 -17.74 -4.49 -16.07
C PRO A 199 -19.07 -5.16 -15.71
N GLN A 200 -20.19 -4.49 -15.98
CA GLN A 200 -21.52 -4.97 -15.59
C GLN A 200 -21.91 -6.34 -16.14
N GLY A 201 -21.35 -6.73 -17.29
CA GLY A 201 -21.60 -8.04 -17.89
C GLY A 201 -21.04 -9.22 -17.09
N THR A 202 -20.15 -8.97 -16.12
CA THR A 202 -19.53 -10.03 -15.30
C THR A 202 -20.35 -10.44 -14.07
N PHE A 203 -21.39 -9.68 -13.72
CA PHE A 203 -22.25 -9.94 -12.56
C PHE A 203 -23.75 -9.90 -12.93
N GLY A 204 -24.10 -10.15 -14.19
CA GLY A 204 -25.50 -10.21 -14.62
C GLY A 204 -26.23 -8.86 -14.62
N GLN A 205 -25.53 -7.74 -14.39
CA GLN A 205 -26.13 -6.41 -14.19
C GLN A 205 -27.05 -6.34 -12.96
N ASP A 206 -26.84 -7.20 -11.97
CA ASP A 206 -27.67 -7.27 -10.77
C ASP A 206 -27.47 -6.04 -9.86
N GLU A 207 -28.55 -5.66 -9.18
CA GLU A 207 -28.49 -4.69 -8.08
C GLU A 207 -28.09 -5.40 -6.78
N PRO A 208 -27.33 -4.74 -5.87
CA PRO A 208 -26.92 -3.34 -5.92
C PRO A 208 -25.64 -3.06 -6.71
N MET A 209 -24.94 -4.10 -7.20
CA MET A 209 -23.65 -3.96 -7.88
C MET A 209 -23.71 -2.96 -9.05
N ARG A 210 -24.81 -2.96 -9.80
CA ARG A 210 -24.99 -2.10 -10.97
C ARG A 210 -25.06 -0.60 -10.64
N SER A 211 -25.64 -0.24 -9.51
CA SER A 211 -25.87 1.16 -9.07
C SER A 211 -24.85 1.67 -8.05
N ASP A 212 -23.88 0.84 -7.67
CA ASP A 212 -22.90 1.19 -6.65
C ASP A 212 -21.92 2.26 -7.13
N LEU A 213 -22.11 3.49 -6.63
CA LEU A 213 -21.36 4.69 -6.98
C LEU A 213 -19.83 4.56 -6.79
N TYR A 214 -19.33 3.63 -5.97
CA TYR A 214 -17.88 3.48 -5.75
C TYR A 214 -17.11 2.94 -6.96
N HIS A 215 -17.78 2.46 -8.01
CA HIS A 215 -17.13 2.03 -9.26
C HIS A 215 -17.73 2.67 -10.52
N LEU A 216 -18.69 3.58 -10.38
CA LEU A 216 -19.28 4.33 -11.49
C LEU A 216 -18.53 5.64 -11.73
N TYR A 217 -18.25 5.95 -13.00
CA TYR A 217 -17.61 7.22 -13.36
C TYR A 217 -18.17 7.82 -14.66
N PRO A 218 -18.12 9.15 -14.84
CA PRO A 218 -18.40 9.78 -16.12
C PRO A 218 -17.31 9.46 -17.14
N THR A 219 -17.71 9.04 -18.34
CA THR A 219 -16.77 8.70 -19.42
C THR A 219 -17.33 9.14 -20.75
N ASN A 220 -16.46 9.50 -21.68
CA ASN A 220 -16.87 9.73 -23.07
C ASN A 220 -17.26 8.38 -23.71
N SER A 221 -18.39 8.32 -24.39
CA SER A 221 -18.95 7.09 -24.95
C SER A 221 -17.97 6.35 -25.88
N ALA A 222 -17.18 7.06 -26.69
CA ALA A 222 -16.19 6.42 -27.55
C ALA A 222 -15.05 5.78 -26.76
N ALA A 223 -14.57 6.44 -25.69
CA ALA A 223 -13.54 5.88 -24.82
C ALA A 223 -14.07 4.68 -24.01
N ASN A 224 -15.30 4.76 -23.51
CA ASN A 224 -15.98 3.65 -22.84
C ASN A 224 -16.08 2.42 -23.76
N ASN A 225 -16.52 2.62 -25.00
CA ASN A 225 -16.58 1.55 -26.00
C ASN A 225 -15.19 0.95 -26.33
N LYS A 226 -14.12 1.75 -26.29
CA LYS A 226 -12.75 1.23 -26.45
C LYS A 226 -12.26 0.46 -25.24
N ARG A 227 -12.63 0.88 -24.02
CA ARG A 227 -12.34 0.15 -22.79
C ARG A 227 -13.07 -1.19 -22.74
N ASN A 228 -14.32 -1.25 -23.21
CA ASN A 228 -15.15 -2.46 -23.27
C ASN A 228 -15.14 -3.23 -21.93
N ASN A 229 -14.78 -4.51 -21.94
CA ASN A 229 -14.58 -5.35 -20.77
C ASN A 229 -13.11 -5.81 -20.65
N TYR A 230 -12.18 -5.13 -21.33
CA TYR A 230 -10.77 -5.47 -21.26
C TYR A 230 -10.25 -5.25 -19.84
N ASN A 231 -9.36 -6.15 -19.40
CA ASN A 231 -8.68 -5.99 -18.12
C ASN A 231 -7.87 -4.70 -18.11
N PHE A 232 -7.82 -4.05 -16.95
CA PHE A 232 -6.90 -2.94 -16.77
C PHE A 232 -5.46 -3.45 -16.65
N GLY A 233 -4.52 -2.76 -17.29
CA GLY A 233 -3.11 -3.13 -17.27
C GLY A 233 -2.23 -2.07 -17.91
N VAL A 234 -0.91 -2.23 -17.78
CA VAL A 234 0.05 -1.37 -18.49
C VAL A 234 0.19 -1.87 -19.92
N VAL A 235 -0.02 -0.99 -20.90
CA VAL A 235 0.17 -1.32 -22.31
C VAL A 235 1.66 -1.23 -22.64
N THR A 236 2.24 -2.35 -23.08
CA THR A 236 3.67 -2.47 -23.38
C THR A 236 3.98 -2.42 -24.87
N SER A 237 3.01 -2.78 -25.74
CA SER A 237 3.18 -2.75 -27.20
C SER A 237 1.83 -2.77 -27.92
N GLY A 238 1.84 -2.67 -29.25
CA GLY A 238 0.63 -2.88 -30.07
C GLY A 238 -0.51 -1.92 -29.75
N VAL A 239 -0.21 -0.64 -29.51
CA VAL A 239 -1.23 0.37 -29.21
C VAL A 239 -2.18 0.54 -30.40
N THR A 240 -3.46 0.23 -30.21
CA THR A 240 -4.51 0.37 -31.23
C THR A 240 -5.41 1.59 -31.00
N TRP A 241 -5.37 2.17 -29.80
CA TRP A 241 -6.09 3.40 -29.47
C TRP A 241 -5.38 4.14 -28.34
N THR A 242 -5.32 5.47 -28.42
CA THR A 242 -4.75 6.33 -27.36
C THR A 242 -5.39 7.71 -27.38
N VAL A 243 -5.92 8.17 -26.24
CA VAL A 243 -6.49 9.52 -26.07
C VAL A 243 -6.33 9.94 -24.60
N GLY A 244 -5.90 11.18 -24.36
CA GLY A 244 -5.86 11.77 -23.01
C GLY A 244 -4.93 11.05 -22.02
N GLY A 245 -4.00 10.24 -22.53
CA GLY A 245 -3.10 9.40 -21.74
C GLY A 245 -3.58 7.96 -21.53
N SER A 246 -4.86 7.67 -21.77
CA SER A 246 -5.36 6.29 -21.78
C SER A 246 -4.98 5.57 -23.07
N LYS A 247 -4.76 4.25 -23.00
CA LYS A 247 -4.33 3.42 -24.13
C LYS A 247 -5.07 2.09 -24.16
N LEU A 248 -5.23 1.53 -25.35
CA LEU A 248 -5.62 0.14 -25.58
C LEU A 248 -4.52 -0.53 -26.41
N GLY A 249 -4.05 -1.70 -25.97
CA GLY A 249 -3.02 -2.46 -26.67
C GLY A 249 -2.64 -3.73 -25.94
N ASN A 250 -1.49 -4.30 -26.28
CA ASN A 250 -1.00 -5.52 -25.63
C ASN A 250 -0.33 -5.20 -24.28
N GLY A 251 -0.62 -6.02 -23.29
CA GLY A 251 0.02 -6.01 -21.98
C GLY A 251 0.03 -7.40 -21.36
N THR A 252 0.21 -7.48 -20.05
CA THR A 252 0.20 -8.75 -19.34
C THR A 252 -1.17 -9.42 -19.45
N GLY A 253 -1.21 -10.65 -19.98
CA GLY A 253 -2.46 -11.42 -20.11
C GLY A 253 -3.28 -11.12 -21.37
N GLY A 254 -2.75 -10.36 -22.33
CA GLY A 254 -3.40 -10.11 -23.63
C GLY A 254 -3.66 -8.64 -23.89
N ILE A 255 -4.79 -8.33 -24.55
CA ILE A 255 -5.22 -6.95 -24.77
C ILE A 255 -5.70 -6.36 -23.43
N VAL A 256 -5.14 -5.21 -23.07
CA VAL A 256 -5.46 -4.47 -21.84
C VAL A 256 -5.77 -3.01 -22.13
N PHE A 257 -6.56 -2.42 -21.25
CA PHE A 257 -6.80 -0.98 -21.23
C PHE A 257 -5.97 -0.32 -20.12
N GLU A 258 -5.11 0.62 -20.49
CA GLU A 258 -4.35 1.43 -19.53
C GLU A 258 -5.09 2.77 -19.36
N PRO A 259 -5.71 3.05 -18.20
CA PRO A 259 -6.28 4.37 -17.97
C PRO A 259 -5.17 5.40 -17.78
N ARG A 260 -5.46 6.68 -18.05
CA ARG A 260 -4.54 7.80 -17.80
C ARG A 260 -4.05 7.80 -16.34
N ASP A 261 -2.82 8.27 -16.14
CA ASP A 261 -2.13 8.18 -14.84
C ASP A 261 -2.94 8.74 -13.67
N SER A 262 -3.65 9.86 -13.88
CA SER A 262 -4.46 10.48 -12.82
C SER A 262 -5.67 9.63 -12.38
N HIS A 263 -6.08 8.62 -13.15
CA HIS A 263 -7.24 7.77 -12.85
C HIS A 263 -6.84 6.33 -12.48
N LYS A 264 -5.58 5.90 -12.70
CA LYS A 264 -5.07 4.56 -12.32
C LYS A 264 -5.35 4.22 -10.85
N GLY A 265 -5.12 5.18 -9.95
CA GLY A 265 -5.38 4.99 -8.52
C GLY A 265 -6.87 4.77 -8.20
N ASN A 266 -7.77 5.48 -8.89
CA ASN A 266 -9.22 5.32 -8.71
C ASN A 266 -9.67 3.95 -9.18
N VAL A 267 -9.24 3.53 -10.38
CA VAL A 267 -9.51 2.18 -10.90
C VAL A 267 -9.05 1.11 -9.92
N ALA A 268 -7.82 1.20 -9.42
CA ALA A 268 -7.31 0.21 -8.45
C ALA A 268 -8.17 0.15 -7.17
N ARG A 269 -8.57 1.30 -6.63
CA ARG A 269 -9.43 1.37 -5.43
C ARG A 269 -10.84 0.86 -5.69
N SER A 270 -11.46 1.19 -6.82
CA SER A 270 -12.79 0.68 -7.19
C SER A 270 -12.79 -0.82 -7.41
N MET A 271 -11.76 -1.38 -8.06
CA MET A 271 -11.61 -2.83 -8.24
C MET A 271 -11.43 -3.55 -6.90
N LEU A 272 -10.56 -3.02 -6.02
CA LEU A 272 -10.37 -3.57 -4.67
C LEU A 272 -11.67 -3.49 -3.85
N TYR A 273 -12.33 -2.32 -3.85
CA TYR A 273 -13.62 -2.11 -3.20
C TYR A 273 -14.66 -3.15 -3.65
N PHE A 274 -14.79 -3.34 -4.97
CA PHE A 274 -15.79 -4.24 -5.54
C PHE A 274 -15.56 -5.69 -5.10
N ILE A 275 -14.31 -6.14 -5.10
CA ILE A 275 -13.92 -7.47 -4.58
C ILE A 275 -14.24 -7.59 -3.09
N LEU A 276 -13.86 -6.60 -2.29
CA LEU A 276 -14.11 -6.60 -0.85
C LEU A 276 -15.60 -6.63 -0.55
N ARG A 277 -16.43 -5.91 -1.31
CA ARG A 277 -17.87 -5.77 -1.07
C ARG A 277 -18.69 -6.96 -1.56
N TYR A 278 -18.41 -7.46 -2.76
CA TYR A 278 -19.27 -8.41 -3.46
C TYR A 278 -18.67 -9.81 -3.58
N PHE A 279 -17.35 -9.93 -3.42
CA PHE A 279 -16.65 -11.21 -3.48
C PHE A 279 -15.79 -11.48 -2.23
N PRO A 280 -16.34 -11.38 -1.00
CA PRO A 280 -15.58 -11.59 0.22
C PRO A 280 -15.04 -13.02 0.36
N GLY A 281 -15.59 -14.00 -0.37
CA GLY A 281 -15.11 -15.39 -0.36
C GLY A 281 -13.88 -15.71 -1.22
N ILE A 282 -13.41 -14.80 -2.08
CA ILE A 282 -12.22 -15.05 -2.92
C ILE A 282 -10.94 -14.94 -2.08
N SER A 283 -10.12 -15.99 -2.00
CA SER A 283 -8.79 -15.90 -1.37
C SER A 283 -7.83 -15.09 -2.26
N PHE A 284 -7.03 -14.21 -1.65
CA PHE A 284 -5.92 -13.53 -2.32
C PHE A 284 -4.68 -14.41 -2.40
#